data_AF-M6ULZ6-F1
#
_entry.id   AF-M6ULZ6-F1
#
_cell.length_a   1.000
_cell.length_b   1.000
_cell.length_c   1.000
_cell.angle_alpha   90.00
_cell.angle_beta   90.00
_cell.angle_gamma   90.00
#
_symmetry.space_group_name_H-M   'P 1'
#
loop_
_entity.id
_entity.type
_entity.pdbx_description
1 polymer ?
#
loop_
_entity_poly.entity_id
_entity_poly.type
_entity_poly.pdbx_seq_one_letter_code
_entity_poly.pdbx_strand_id
1 'polypeptide(L)'
;MENGIYGLMLFLTIGLLFFSWNFLWKGYLVDRTREDLFALRDQLFELGLKQNGIKFSDPAYQSFEAIINGTIRFTHRISFLRYVIFRSLTNLFMSGYKISSTLGIELDQGVKKLDSRGQMNLKPLLEEYERIVISHLVFKSFFLLTFTFLVGIAYSVMRFQIFAVEGISKGYQNFRVKLRVLYNGTIKDIQYNALNEMNATI
;
A
#
# COMPACT_ATOMS: atom_id res chain seq x y z
N MET A 1 -34.90 10.62 -28.61
CA MET A 1 -35.04 11.25 -27.28
C MET A 1 -34.26 10.50 -26.21
N GLU A 2 -34.29 9.16 -26.20
CA GLU A 2 -33.59 8.32 -25.20
C GLU A 2 -32.07 8.59 -25.10
N ASN A 3 -31.36 8.69 -26.23
CA ASN A 3 -29.92 9.02 -26.23
C ASN A 3 -29.58 10.35 -25.54
N GLY A 4 -30.50 11.32 -25.58
CA GLY A 4 -30.33 12.60 -24.89
C GLY A 4 -30.47 12.47 -23.37
N ILE A 5 -31.38 11.60 -22.92
CA ILE A 5 -31.59 11.33 -21.49
C ILE A 5 -30.37 10.62 -20.90
N TYR A 6 -29.83 9.60 -21.59
CA TYR A 6 -28.61 8.91 -21.14
C TYR A 6 -27.40 9.84 -21.10
N GLY A 7 -27.26 10.73 -22.08
CA GLY A 7 -26.21 11.75 -22.08
C GLY A 7 -26.29 12.69 -20.87
N LEU A 8 -27.50 13.17 -20.55
CA LEU A 8 -27.73 14.04 -19.39
C LEU A 8 -27.44 13.31 -18.06
N MET A 9 -27.89 12.07 -17.92
CA MET A 9 -27.63 11.26 -16.72
C MET A 9 -26.14 11.03 -16.50
N LEU A 10 -25.39 10.71 -17.57
CA LEU A 10 -23.95 10.55 -17.51
C LEU A 10 -23.26 11.85 -17.08
N PHE A 11 -23.64 12.98 -17.67
CA PHE A 11 -23.08 14.28 -17.34
C PHE A 11 -23.28 14.64 -15.86
N LEU A 12 -24.51 14.47 -15.35
CA LEU A 12 -24.83 14.73 -13.95
C LEU A 12 -24.07 13.80 -13.00
N THR A 13 -23.92 12.53 -13.37
CA THR A 13 -23.17 11.54 -12.58
C THR A 13 -21.69 11.90 -12.49
N ILE A 14 -21.07 12.26 -13.61
CA ILE A 14 -19.67 12.71 -13.64
C ILE A 14 -19.51 14.01 -12.83
N GLY A 15 -20.43 14.95 -12.98
CA GLY A 15 -20.43 16.20 -12.20
C GLY A 15 -20.50 15.96 -10.70
N LEU A 16 -21.39 15.07 -10.25
CA LEU A 16 -21.54 14.71 -8.84
C LEU A 16 -20.29 13.99 -8.30
N LEU A 17 -19.72 13.07 -9.05
CA LEU A 17 -18.47 12.39 -8.69
C LEU A 17 -17.32 13.39 -8.57
N PHE A 18 -17.20 14.32 -9.53
CA PHE A 18 -16.18 15.36 -9.50
C PHE A 18 -16.35 16.29 -8.29
N PHE A 19 -17.58 16.70 -7.99
CA PHE A 19 -17.88 17.52 -6.82
C PHE A 19 -17.54 16.79 -5.52
N SER A 20 -18.01 15.56 -5.37
CA SER A 20 -17.77 14.72 -4.19
C SER A 20 -16.27 14.48 -3.96
N TRP A 21 -15.52 14.21 -5.03
CA TRP A 21 -14.08 14.05 -4.97
C TRP A 21 -13.35 15.34 -4.55
N ASN A 22 -13.70 16.49 -5.14
CA ASN A 22 -12.96 17.72 -4.89
C ASN A 22 -13.26 18.37 -3.55
N PHE A 23 -14.50 18.30 -3.07
CA PHE A 23 -14.92 18.97 -1.84
C PHE A 23 -14.93 18.04 -0.64
N LEU A 24 -15.59 16.88 -0.74
CA LEU A 24 -15.77 15.99 0.41
C LEU A 24 -14.50 15.15 0.65
N TRP A 25 -14.04 14.44 -0.38
CA TRP A 25 -12.94 13.49 -0.24
C TRP A 25 -11.61 14.17 0.10
N LYS A 26 -11.24 15.23 -0.62
CA LYS A 26 -10.01 15.99 -0.35
C LYS A 26 -10.01 16.65 1.03
N GLY A 27 -11.16 17.19 1.47
CA GLY A 27 -11.30 17.78 2.80
C GLY A 27 -11.07 16.74 3.89
N TYR A 28 -11.82 15.64 3.83
CA TYR A 28 -11.68 14.51 4.75
C TYR A 28 -10.24 13.99 4.84
N LEU A 29 -9.56 13.80 3.69
CA LEU A 29 -8.17 13.34 3.69
C LEU A 29 -7.21 14.31 4.38
N VAL A 30 -7.43 15.62 4.26
CA VAL A 30 -6.59 16.60 4.96
C VAL A 30 -6.79 16.49 6.47
N ASP A 31 -8.03 16.34 6.93
CA ASP A 31 -8.33 16.27 8.35
C ASP A 31 -7.84 14.95 8.96
N ARG A 32 -8.07 13.81 8.29
CA ARG A 32 -7.51 12.52 8.70
C ARG A 32 -5.98 12.56 8.80
N THR A 33 -5.31 13.10 7.79
CA THR A 33 -3.84 13.18 7.82
C THR A 33 -3.34 14.09 8.93
N ARG A 34 -4.06 15.17 9.27
CA ARG A 34 -3.71 15.99 10.43
C ARG A 34 -3.86 15.24 11.73
N GLU A 35 -4.94 14.47 11.90
CA GLU A 35 -5.15 13.62 13.07
C GLU A 35 -4.01 12.60 13.24
N ASP A 36 -3.66 11.89 12.16
CA ASP A 36 -2.53 10.93 12.17
C ASP A 36 -1.20 11.63 12.55
N LEU A 37 -0.95 12.83 12.05
CA LEU A 37 0.25 13.62 12.38
C LEU A 37 0.24 14.16 13.82
N PHE A 38 -0.93 14.53 14.36
CA PHE A 38 -1.05 14.91 15.78
C PHE A 38 -0.74 13.72 16.68
N ALA A 39 -1.29 12.54 16.38
CA ALA A 39 -0.98 11.31 17.11
C ALA A 39 0.52 10.97 17.05
N LEU A 40 1.16 11.14 15.89
CA LEU A 40 2.60 10.94 15.75
C LEU A 40 3.42 11.94 16.58
N ARG A 41 3.02 13.21 16.61
CA ARG A 41 3.64 14.24 17.46
C ARG A 41 3.56 13.86 18.94
N ASP A 42 2.41 13.34 19.38
CA ASP A 42 2.22 12.93 20.77
C ASP A 42 3.15 11.77 21.12
N GLN A 43 3.33 10.80 20.22
CA GLN A 43 4.31 9.71 20.39
C GLN A 43 5.75 10.25 20.47
N LEU A 44 6.11 11.23 19.64
CA LEU A 44 7.42 11.88 19.70
C LEU A 44 7.62 12.58 21.06
N PHE A 45 6.60 13.30 21.54
CA PHE A 45 6.63 13.97 22.83
C PHE A 45 6.81 12.98 23.99
N GLU A 46 6.12 11.84 23.96
CA GLU A 46 6.31 10.76 24.94
C GLU A 46 7.74 10.22 24.98
N LEU A 47 8.40 10.09 23.82
CA LEU A 47 9.81 9.67 23.77
C LEU A 47 10.73 10.66 24.47
N GLY A 48 10.50 11.96 24.27
CA GLY A 48 11.23 13.04 24.95
C GLY A 48 10.99 13.04 26.46
N LEU A 49 9.76 12.78 26.91
CA LEU A 49 9.41 12.68 28.34
C LEU A 49 10.09 11.50 29.02
N LYS A 50 10.05 10.32 28.40
CA LYS A 50 10.61 9.07 28.97
C LYS A 50 12.15 9.05 28.93
N GLN A 51 12.79 10.05 28.30
CA GLN A 51 14.24 10.15 28.12
C GLN A 51 14.86 8.85 27.56
N ASN A 52 14.15 8.21 26.63
CA ASN A 52 14.49 6.90 26.06
C ASN A 52 15.59 7.01 24.98
N GLY A 53 16.69 7.70 25.29
CA GLY A 53 17.78 8.00 24.35
C GLY A 53 17.55 9.27 23.51
N ILE A 54 16.45 9.99 23.75
CA ILE A 54 16.17 11.31 23.13
C ILE A 54 15.70 12.28 24.19
N LYS A 55 16.19 13.51 24.11
CA LYS A 55 15.82 14.68 24.93
C LYS A 55 15.21 15.76 24.04
N PHE A 56 14.39 16.63 24.64
CA PHE A 56 13.81 17.79 23.97
C PHE A 56 14.86 18.78 23.41
N SER A 57 16.07 18.78 23.97
CA SER A 57 17.20 19.59 23.52
C SER A 57 17.92 19.01 22.30
N ASP A 58 17.64 17.76 21.93
CA ASP A 58 18.39 17.11 20.85
C ASP A 58 17.95 17.68 19.48
N PRO A 59 18.90 18.00 18.59
CA PRO A 59 18.57 18.58 17.27
C PRO A 59 17.64 17.70 16.44
N ALA A 60 17.74 16.38 16.58
CA ALA A 60 16.86 15.42 15.90
C ALA A 60 15.40 15.59 16.34
N TYR A 61 15.16 15.74 17.64
CA TYR A 61 13.83 15.94 18.20
C TYR A 61 13.22 17.23 17.65
N GLN A 62 13.95 18.34 17.77
CA GLN A 62 13.46 19.67 17.37
C GLN A 62 13.19 19.76 15.87
N SER A 63 14.11 19.21 15.05
CA SER A 63 13.94 19.20 13.59
C SER A 63 12.74 18.37 13.18
N PHE A 64 12.55 17.20 13.80
CA PHE A 64 11.42 16.35 13.48
C PHE A 64 10.08 16.94 13.93
N GLU A 65 10.03 17.53 15.12
CA GLU A 65 8.86 18.25 15.61
C GLU A 65 8.51 19.42 14.67
N ALA A 66 9.51 20.20 14.22
CA ALA A 66 9.31 21.28 13.26
C ALA A 66 8.77 20.78 11.91
N ILE A 67 9.25 19.63 11.44
CA ILE A 67 8.74 18.97 10.23
C ILE A 67 7.28 18.57 10.42
N ILE A 68 6.93 17.86 11.51
CA ILE A 68 5.55 17.43 11.78
C ILE A 68 4.62 18.64 11.85
N ASN A 69 4.97 19.66 12.64
CA ASN A 69 4.17 20.87 12.79
C ASN A 69 4.01 21.64 11.47
N GLY A 70 5.07 21.74 10.68
CA GLY A 70 5.01 22.30 9.33
C GLY A 70 4.06 21.52 8.42
N THR A 71 4.14 20.20 8.45
CA THR A 71 3.30 19.29 7.66
C THR A 71 1.83 19.37 8.08
N ILE A 72 1.51 19.48 9.37
CA ILE A 72 0.14 19.71 9.87
C ILE A 72 -0.44 21.04 9.34
N ARG A 73 0.34 22.12 9.42
CA ARG A 73 -0.09 23.44 8.94
C ARG A 73 -0.33 23.46 7.43
N PHE A 74 0.55 22.80 6.68
CA PHE A 74 0.52 22.83 5.22
C PHE A 74 0.03 21.54 4.57
N THR A 75 -0.68 20.66 5.29
CA THR A 75 -1.19 19.37 4.78
C THR A 75 -1.99 19.54 3.49
N HIS A 76 -2.85 20.56 3.44
CA HIS A 76 -3.66 20.89 2.27
C HIS A 76 -2.83 21.21 1.00
N ARG A 77 -1.56 21.64 1.14
CA ARG A 77 -0.66 21.97 0.01
C ARG A 77 0.13 20.77 -0.50
N ILE A 78 0.17 19.68 0.25
CA ILE A 78 0.87 18.44 -0.13
C ILE A 78 0.15 17.85 -1.35
N SER A 79 0.86 17.73 -2.47
CA SER A 79 0.31 17.24 -3.74
C SER A 79 1.41 16.58 -4.56
N PHE A 80 1.11 15.40 -5.09
CA PHE A 80 2.06 14.64 -5.91
C PHE A 80 2.46 15.40 -7.18
N LEU A 81 1.49 16.04 -7.85
CA LEU A 81 1.77 16.83 -9.04
C LEU A 81 2.74 17.97 -8.76
N ARG A 82 2.56 18.68 -7.63
CA ARG A 82 3.50 19.74 -7.21
C ARG A 82 4.88 19.19 -6.94
N TYR A 83 4.98 18.02 -6.30
CA TYR A 83 6.24 17.34 -6.05
C TYR A 83 6.96 16.99 -7.36
N VAL A 84 6.25 16.38 -8.33
CA VAL A 84 6.82 16.03 -9.63
C VAL A 84 7.26 17.27 -10.40
N ILE A 85 6.42 18.31 -10.47
CA ILE A 85 6.78 19.57 -11.15
C ILE A 85 8.02 20.18 -10.50
N PHE A 86 8.05 20.29 -9.17
CA PHE A 86 9.19 20.81 -8.45
C PHE A 86 10.45 19.99 -8.79
N ARG A 87 10.38 18.66 -8.70
CA ARG A 87 11.51 17.78 -8.98
C ARG A 87 12.02 17.91 -10.42
N SER A 88 11.11 17.93 -11.39
CA SER A 88 11.44 18.10 -12.81
C SER A 88 12.09 19.46 -13.07
N LEU A 89 11.53 20.55 -12.56
CA LEU A 89 12.11 21.89 -12.70
C LEU A 89 13.49 21.97 -12.05
N THR A 90 13.65 21.43 -10.84
CA THR A 90 14.96 21.43 -10.18
C THR A 90 16.02 20.67 -10.97
N ASN A 91 15.65 19.52 -11.56
CA ASN A 91 16.59 18.75 -12.36
C ASN A 91 16.96 19.45 -13.67
N LEU A 92 16.00 20.15 -14.29
CA LEU A 92 16.21 20.89 -15.55
C LEU A 92 17.07 22.14 -15.35
N PHE A 93 16.77 22.95 -14.33
CA PHE A 93 17.40 24.26 -14.14
C PHE A 93 18.59 24.25 -13.18
N MET A 94 18.69 23.25 -12.29
CA MET A 94 19.69 23.20 -11.22
C MET A 94 20.41 21.85 -11.18
N SER A 95 20.68 21.23 -12.34
CA SER A 95 21.23 19.86 -12.44
C SER A 95 22.59 19.66 -11.75
N GLY A 96 23.29 20.74 -11.36
CA GLY A 96 24.56 20.71 -10.62
C GLY A 96 24.43 20.89 -9.09
N TYR A 97 23.24 21.17 -8.55
CA TYR A 97 23.06 21.49 -7.13
C TYR A 97 22.25 20.41 -6.40
N LYS A 98 22.76 19.94 -5.26
CA LYS A 98 22.01 19.07 -4.35
C LYS A 98 21.03 19.92 -3.53
N ILE A 99 19.81 20.06 -4.02
CA ILE A 99 18.74 20.71 -3.28
C ILE A 99 18.28 19.78 -2.17
N SER A 100 18.47 20.20 -0.93
CA SER A 100 18.05 19.51 0.28
C SER A 100 17.39 20.51 1.21
N SER A 101 16.40 20.06 1.98
CA SER A 101 15.79 20.92 2.97
C SER A 101 16.72 21.03 4.18
N THR A 102 16.92 22.25 4.69
CA THR A 102 17.75 22.49 5.88
C THR A 102 17.29 21.62 7.05
N LEU A 103 15.98 21.56 7.31
CA LEU A 103 15.39 20.71 8.35
C LEU A 103 15.63 19.22 8.12
N GLY A 104 15.61 18.74 6.88
CA GLY A 104 15.89 17.34 6.58
C GLY A 104 17.36 16.97 6.80
N ILE A 105 18.28 17.88 6.47
CA ILE A 105 19.71 17.70 6.76
C ILE A 105 19.96 17.72 8.26
N GLU A 106 19.40 18.69 8.98
CA GLU A 106 19.53 18.83 10.43
C GLU A 106 18.97 17.60 11.15
N LEU A 107 17.84 17.06 10.67
CA LEU A 107 17.27 15.83 11.18
C LEU A 107 18.21 14.63 10.94
N ASP A 108 18.67 14.40 9.71
CA ASP A 108 19.58 13.28 9.40
C ASP A 108 20.89 13.34 10.20
N GLN A 109 21.48 14.53 10.30
CA GLN A 109 22.67 14.75 11.11
C GLN A 109 22.39 14.60 12.61
N GLY A 110 21.24 15.08 13.07
CA GLY A 110 20.78 14.93 14.45
C GLY A 110 20.61 13.47 14.83
N VAL A 111 19.93 12.68 13.98
CA VAL A 111 19.70 11.25 14.19
C VAL A 111 21.03 10.50 14.31
N LYS A 112 22.01 10.80 13.46
CA LYS A 112 23.34 10.18 13.51
C LYS A 112 24.13 10.47 14.78
N LYS A 113 23.84 11.59 15.46
CA LYS A 113 24.48 11.99 16.72
C LYS A 113 23.81 11.37 17.96
N LEU A 114 22.61 10.81 17.81
CA LEU A 114 21.93 10.11 18.90
C LEU A 114 22.64 8.80 19.24
N ASP A 115 22.46 8.36 20.48
CA ASP A 115 22.87 7.04 20.92
C ASP A 115 22.07 5.94 20.17
N SER A 116 22.57 4.70 20.21
CA SER A 116 21.91 3.58 19.52
C SER A 116 20.46 3.38 19.97
N ARG A 117 20.15 3.68 21.24
CA ARG A 117 18.78 3.59 21.79
C ARG A 117 17.88 4.68 21.23
N GLY A 118 18.33 5.93 21.17
CA GLY A 118 17.59 7.04 20.58
C GLY A 118 17.31 6.81 19.10
N GLN A 119 18.29 6.29 18.34
CA GLN A 119 18.10 5.92 16.94
C GLN A 119 17.05 4.82 16.75
N MET A 120 17.12 3.74 17.55
CA MET A 120 16.15 2.64 17.49
C MET A 120 14.73 3.08 17.81
N ASN A 121 14.56 4.04 18.73
CA ASN A 121 13.24 4.53 19.11
C ASN A 121 12.68 5.58 18.14
N LEU A 122 13.52 6.40 17.52
CA LEU A 122 13.09 7.46 16.61
C LEU A 122 12.80 6.97 15.20
N LYS A 123 13.58 6.00 14.71
CA LYS A 123 13.42 5.41 13.38
C LYS A 123 11.98 4.98 13.06
N PRO A 124 11.26 4.23 13.91
CA PRO A 124 9.89 3.83 13.59
C PRO A 124 8.93 5.03 13.46
N LEU A 125 9.15 6.13 14.19
CA LEU A 125 8.33 7.34 14.02
C LEU A 125 8.63 8.05 12.69
N LEU A 126 9.88 8.03 12.22
CA LEU A 126 10.24 8.57 10.90
C LEU A 126 9.57 7.75 9.78
N GLU A 127 9.60 6.43 9.89
CA GLU A 127 8.93 5.54 8.93
C GLU A 127 7.41 5.73 8.96
N GLU A 128 6.81 5.93 10.14
CA GLU A 128 5.40 6.25 10.31
C GLU A 128 5.03 7.58 9.64
N TYR A 129 5.83 8.62 9.85
CA TYR A 129 5.68 9.91 9.19
C TYR A 129 5.68 9.77 7.67
N GLU A 130 6.67 9.07 7.12
CA GLU A 130 6.77 8.82 5.68
C GLU A 130 5.53 8.09 5.16
N ARG A 131 5.06 7.07 5.88
CA ARG A 131 3.84 6.33 5.52
C ARG A 131 2.61 7.23 5.49
N ILE A 132 2.42 8.09 6.50
CA ILE A 132 1.30 9.04 6.57
C ILE A 132 1.33 9.99 5.37
N VAL A 133 2.50 10.59 5.08
CA VAL A 133 2.65 11.55 3.97
C VAL A 133 2.46 10.88 2.61
N ILE A 134 3.04 9.69 2.39
CA ILE A 134 2.88 8.92 1.16
C ILE A 134 1.42 8.52 0.95
N SER A 135 0.76 8.03 2.01
CA SER A 135 -0.67 7.69 1.97
C SER A 135 -1.51 8.92 1.55
N HIS A 136 -1.28 10.07 2.19
CA HIS A 136 -1.95 11.31 1.82
C HIS A 136 -1.72 11.69 0.34
N LEU A 137 -0.49 11.56 -0.15
CA LEU A 137 -0.14 11.85 -1.54
C LEU A 137 -0.89 10.95 -2.54
N VAL A 138 -0.97 9.65 -2.26
CA VAL A 138 -1.66 8.66 -3.11
C VAL A 138 -3.16 8.91 -3.15
N PHE A 139 -3.82 8.98 -1.99
CA PHE A 139 -5.29 9.08 -1.94
C PHE A 139 -5.82 10.44 -2.38
N LYS A 140 -5.04 11.51 -2.27
CA LYS A 140 -5.44 12.85 -2.72
C LYS A 140 -5.24 13.04 -4.22
N SER A 141 -4.31 12.31 -4.84
CA SER A 141 -3.95 12.47 -6.25
C SER A 141 -4.73 11.47 -7.09
N PHE A 142 -5.76 11.94 -7.80
CA PHE A 142 -6.64 11.10 -8.63
C PHE A 142 -5.87 10.16 -9.59
N PHE A 143 -4.84 10.68 -10.27
CA PHE A 143 -4.01 9.90 -11.18
C PHE A 143 -3.21 8.81 -10.47
N LEU A 144 -2.66 9.12 -9.30
CA LEU A 144 -1.87 8.16 -8.53
C LEU A 144 -2.78 7.08 -7.94
N LEU A 145 -3.95 7.46 -7.42
CA LEU A 145 -4.97 6.51 -6.97
C LEU A 145 -5.38 5.56 -8.09
N THR A 146 -5.71 6.10 -9.28
CA THR A 146 -6.09 5.29 -10.44
C THR A 146 -4.96 4.34 -10.85
N PHE A 147 -3.73 4.84 -10.91
CA PHE A 147 -2.55 4.02 -11.23
C PHE A 147 -2.33 2.90 -10.20
N THR A 148 -2.33 3.22 -8.91
CA THR A 148 -2.15 2.23 -7.83
C THR A 148 -3.26 1.18 -7.84
N PHE A 149 -4.50 1.59 -8.10
CA PHE A 149 -5.63 0.67 -8.23
C PHE A 149 -5.47 -0.29 -9.42
N LEU A 150 -5.04 0.21 -10.59
CA LEU A 150 -4.78 -0.63 -11.77
C LEU A 150 -3.64 -1.64 -11.52
N VAL A 151 -2.54 -1.20 -10.90
CA VAL A 151 -1.43 -2.09 -10.53
C VAL A 151 -1.89 -3.16 -9.52
N GLY A 152 -2.72 -2.77 -8.55
CA GLY A 152 -3.32 -3.70 -7.59
C GLY A 152 -4.17 -4.77 -8.27
N ILE A 153 -5.03 -4.38 -9.22
CA ILE A 153 -5.83 -5.33 -10.02
C ILE A 153 -4.92 -6.29 -10.79
N ALA A 154 -3.90 -5.76 -11.49
CA ALA A 154 -2.98 -6.59 -12.26
C ALA A 154 -2.25 -7.61 -11.37
N TYR A 155 -1.79 -7.18 -10.20
CA TYR A 155 -1.16 -8.05 -9.20
C TYR A 155 -2.12 -9.15 -8.71
N SER A 156 -3.36 -8.79 -8.38
CA SER A 156 -4.38 -9.76 -7.94
C SER A 156 -4.71 -10.77 -9.04
N VAL A 157 -4.83 -10.35 -10.30
CA VAL A 157 -5.03 -11.26 -11.44
C VAL A 157 -3.85 -12.21 -11.60
N MET A 158 -2.62 -11.70 -11.52
CA MET A 158 -1.42 -12.54 -11.62
C MET A 158 -1.38 -13.59 -10.49
N ARG A 159 -1.68 -13.18 -9.25
CA ARG A 159 -1.76 -14.11 -8.10
C ARG A 159 -2.86 -15.14 -8.26
N PHE A 160 -4.02 -14.74 -8.79
CA PHE A 160 -5.12 -15.65 -9.07
C PHE A 160 -4.76 -16.68 -10.15
N GLN A 161 -4.08 -16.26 -11.22
CA GLN A 161 -3.60 -17.17 -12.27
C GLN A 161 -2.63 -18.22 -11.71
N ILE A 162 -1.65 -17.79 -10.90
CA ILE A 162 -0.71 -18.72 -10.24
C ILE A 162 -1.46 -19.72 -9.35
N PHE A 163 -2.37 -19.22 -8.51
CA PHE A 163 -3.19 -20.07 -7.64
C PHE A 163 -4.06 -21.05 -8.44
N ALA A 164 -4.67 -20.62 -9.54
CA ALA A 164 -5.48 -21.46 -10.40
C ALA A 164 -4.65 -22.57 -11.07
N VAL A 165 -3.45 -22.25 -11.56
CA VAL A 165 -2.53 -23.24 -12.16
C VAL A 165 -2.07 -24.27 -11.11
N GLU A 166 -1.70 -23.81 -9.91
CA GLU A 166 -1.34 -24.70 -8.81
C GLU A 166 -2.53 -25.58 -8.37
N GLY A 167 -3.73 -25.00 -8.30
CA GLY A 167 -4.96 -25.72 -7.98
C GLY A 167 -5.31 -26.79 -9.01
N ILE A 168 -5.25 -26.45 -10.29
CA ILE A 168 -5.53 -27.38 -11.40
C ILE A 168 -4.49 -28.52 -11.43
N SER A 169 -3.20 -28.21 -11.25
CA SER A 169 -2.16 -29.25 -11.26
C SER A 169 -2.32 -30.23 -10.09
N LYS A 170 -2.57 -29.74 -8.87
CA LYS A 170 -2.86 -30.59 -7.69
C LYS A 170 -4.15 -31.38 -7.87
N GLY A 171 -5.19 -30.75 -8.41
CA GLY A 171 -6.46 -31.40 -8.75
C GLY A 171 -6.27 -32.54 -9.76
N TYR A 172 -5.49 -32.32 -10.82
CA TYR A 172 -5.20 -33.31 -11.85
C TYR A 172 -4.42 -34.51 -11.29
N GLN A 173 -3.42 -34.27 -10.44
CA GLN A 173 -2.68 -35.36 -9.79
C GLN A 173 -3.58 -36.19 -8.89
N ASN A 174 -4.41 -35.56 -8.05
CA ASN A 174 -5.35 -36.26 -7.19
C ASN A 174 -6.41 -37.05 -7.98
N PHE A 175 -6.92 -36.48 -9.07
CA PHE A 175 -7.86 -37.15 -9.95
C PHE A 175 -7.24 -38.37 -10.64
N ARG A 176 -6.01 -38.24 -11.15
CA ARG A 176 -5.26 -39.37 -11.74
C ARG A 176 -5.01 -40.49 -10.75
N VAL A 177 -4.63 -40.16 -9.51
CA VAL A 177 -4.43 -41.15 -8.44
C VAL A 177 -5.74 -41.87 -8.13
N LYS A 178 -6.85 -41.13 -7.94
CA LYS A 178 -8.18 -41.73 -7.68
C LYS A 178 -8.66 -42.60 -8.85
N LEU A 179 -8.51 -42.14 -10.09
CA LEU A 179 -8.86 -42.93 -11.28
C LEU A 179 -8.07 -44.24 -11.36
N ARG A 180 -6.76 -44.19 -11.09
CA ARG A 180 -5.92 -45.40 -11.08
C ARG A 180 -6.38 -46.40 -10.04
N VAL A 181 -6.74 -45.93 -8.84
CA VAL A 181 -7.24 -46.79 -7.76
C VAL A 181 -8.58 -47.43 -8.15
N LEU A 182 -9.52 -46.65 -8.70
CA LEU A 182 -10.81 -47.15 -9.15
C LEU A 182 -10.65 -48.19 -10.26
N TYR A 183 -9.91 -47.86 -11.31
CA TYR A 183 -9.69 -48.76 -12.45
C TYR A 183 -9.01 -50.06 -12.04
N ASN A 184 -7.94 -49.98 -11.23
CA ASN A 184 -7.24 -51.19 -10.76
C ASN A 184 -8.08 -52.02 -9.79
N GLY A 185 -8.96 -51.40 -9.00
CA GLY A 185 -9.93 -52.12 -8.17
C GLY A 185 -10.94 -52.88 -9.02
N THR A 186 -11.58 -52.21 -9.97
CA THR A 186 -12.57 -52.81 -10.87
C THR A 186 -11.99 -53.96 -11.70
N ILE A 187 -10.76 -53.83 -12.21
CA ILE A 187 -10.12 -54.93 -12.95
C ILE A 187 -9.87 -56.14 -12.04
N LYS A 188 -9.43 -55.93 -10.80
CA LYS A 188 -9.22 -57.04 -9.86
C LYS A 188 -10.52 -57.76 -9.53
N ASP A 189 -11.62 -57.02 -9.35
CA ASP A 189 -12.93 -57.60 -9.07
C ASP A 189 -13.44 -58.42 -10.26
N ILE A 190 -13.28 -57.93 -11.50
CA ILE A 190 -13.63 -58.65 -12.72
C ILE A 190 -12.80 -59.94 -12.86
N GLN A 191 -11.48 -59.86 -12.62
CA GLN A 191 -10.61 -61.04 -12.66
C GLN A 191 -10.98 -62.08 -11.60
N TYR A 192 -11.29 -61.64 -10.38
CA TYR A 192 -11.71 -62.51 -9.29
C TYR A 192 -13.03 -63.23 -9.62
N ASN A 193 -14.01 -62.50 -10.14
CA ASN A 193 -15.30 -63.08 -10.51
C ASN A 193 -15.18 -64.06 -11.69
N ALA A 194 -14.40 -63.73 -12.72
CA ALA A 194 -14.16 -64.62 -13.86
C ALA A 194 -13.47 -65.93 -13.44
N LEU A 195 -12.50 -65.86 -12.52
CA LEU A 195 -11.84 -67.05 -11.97
C LEU A 195 -12.80 -67.92 -11.16
N ASN A 196 -13.69 -67.30 -10.38
CA ASN A 196 -14.71 -68.03 -9.62
C ASN A 196 -15.74 -68.71 -10.52
N GLU A 197 -16.19 -68.05 -11.59
CA GLU A 197 -17.10 -68.64 -12.58
C GLU A 197 -16.45 -69.81 -13.35
N MET A 198 -15.18 -69.67 -13.74
CA MET A 198 -14.43 -70.76 -14.37
C MET A 198 -14.29 -71.99 -13.47
N ASN A 199 -14.02 -71.78 -12.18
CA ASN A 199 -13.90 -72.87 -11.21
C ASN A 199 -15.25 -73.52 -10.84
N ALA A 200 -16.37 -72.82 -11.03
CA ALA A 200 -17.73 -73.34 -10.79
C ALA A 200 -18.27 -74.19 -11.95
N THR A 201 -17.60 -74.20 -13.11
CA THR A 201 -18.03 -74.90 -14.34
C THR A 201 -17.26 -76.22 -14.58
N ILE A 202 -16.34 -76.59 -13.68
CA ILE A 202 -15.60 -77.88 -13.66
C ILE A 202 -16.22 -78.77 -12.59
#